data_AF-A0A8J6ZN31-F1
#
_entry.id   AF-A0A8J6ZN31-F1
#
_cell.length_a   1.000
_cell.length_b   1.000
_cell.length_c   1.000
_cell.angle_alpha   90.00
_cell.angle_beta   90.00
_cell.angle_gamma   90.00
#
_symmetry.space_group_name_H-M   'P 1'
#
loop_
_entity.id
_entity.type
_entity.pdbx_description
1 polymer ?
#
loop_
_entity_poly.entity_id
_entity_poly.type
_entity_poly.pdbx_seq_one_letter_code
_entity_poly.pdbx_strand_id
1 'polypeptide(L)'
;MQIQRQVKNLNPQFYPAVLAQGFRQRMRRQLDFNNVRTFTEKLQWIKLYDATPIKSRLADKYLVRRWVADKIGAQYLIPLLGVWDDFDDTDFDELPDQFVLKCNHGSGMNIIVRDKSKFDMRAAREKIKFVCINGEIIYCQYLTDRSTQLKLNYFDVNWQPTTVERSDHPNSEHPENIPPPKNFTLMKKLAARSLKVLHLCASTFTKLTGAGNFRYKSEGTDEYLGKLLKLPAPTPPSQI
;
A
#
# COMPACT_ATOMS: atom_id res chain seq x y z
N MET A 1 -6.87 6.23 -6.02
CA MET A 1 -7.18 4.86 -6.46
C MET A 1 -7.37 4.74 -7.99
N GLN A 2 -7.30 5.85 -8.76
CA GLN A 2 -7.59 5.83 -10.20
C GLN A 2 -6.46 5.23 -11.05
N ILE A 3 -5.19 5.38 -10.66
CA ILE A 3 -4.07 4.85 -11.47
C ILE A 3 -4.03 3.32 -11.45
N GLN A 4 -4.43 2.64 -10.37
CA GLN A 4 -4.39 1.17 -10.32
C GLN A 4 -5.50 0.50 -11.14
N ARG A 5 -6.63 1.19 -11.36
CA ARG A 5 -7.80 0.63 -12.07
C ARG A 5 -7.67 0.74 -13.59
N GLN A 6 -6.95 1.74 -14.10
CA GLN A 6 -6.65 1.91 -15.54
C GLN A 6 -5.56 0.97 -16.07
N VAL A 7 -4.85 0.28 -15.19
CA VAL A 7 -3.61 -0.43 -15.53
C VAL A 7 -3.81 -1.91 -15.76
N LYS A 8 -4.81 -2.52 -15.12
CA LYS A 8 -5.08 -3.96 -15.25
C LYS A 8 -5.38 -4.39 -16.70
N ASN A 9 -5.88 -3.47 -17.53
CA ASN A 9 -6.24 -3.72 -18.93
C ASN A 9 -5.38 -2.92 -19.92
N LEU A 10 -4.34 -2.23 -19.44
CA LEU A 10 -3.46 -1.45 -20.30
C LEU A 10 -2.53 -2.40 -21.04
N ASN A 11 -2.49 -2.30 -22.37
CA ASN A 11 -1.58 -3.12 -23.17
C ASN A 11 -0.12 -2.88 -22.68
N PRO A 12 0.64 -3.95 -22.38
CA PRO A 12 2.02 -3.85 -21.87
C PRO A 12 2.94 -2.92 -22.69
N GLN A 13 2.68 -2.76 -24.00
CA GLN A 13 3.43 -1.82 -24.85
C GLN A 13 3.39 -0.36 -24.36
N PHE A 14 2.34 0.03 -23.61
CA PHE A 14 2.17 1.38 -23.09
C PHE A 14 2.74 1.56 -21.67
N TYR A 15 3.17 0.49 -21.00
CA TYR A 15 3.72 0.58 -19.63
C TYR A 15 4.92 1.52 -19.52
N PRO A 16 5.91 1.50 -20.44
CA PRO A 16 7.03 2.43 -20.37
C PRO A 16 6.59 3.90 -20.43
N ALA A 17 5.65 4.22 -21.32
CA ALA A 17 5.15 5.58 -21.48
C ALA A 17 4.44 6.10 -20.22
N VAL A 18 3.58 5.27 -19.61
CA VAL A 18 2.86 5.62 -18.38
C VAL A 18 3.83 5.80 -17.21
N LEU A 19 4.83 4.92 -17.08
CA LEU A 19 5.86 5.06 -16.05
C LEU A 19 6.70 6.31 -16.25
N ALA A 20 7.17 6.59 -17.47
CA ALA A 20 7.94 7.78 -17.78
C ALA A 20 7.16 9.06 -17.49
N GLN A 21 5.87 9.10 -17.86
CA GLN A 21 5.00 10.24 -17.56
C GLN A 21 4.83 10.45 -16.05
N GLY A 22 4.51 9.40 -15.30
CA GLY A 22 4.36 9.47 -13.84
C GLY A 22 5.65 9.86 -13.13
N PHE A 23 6.79 9.36 -13.63
CA PHE A 23 8.12 9.72 -13.16
C PHE A 23 8.40 11.19 -13.41
N ARG A 24 8.20 11.69 -14.65
CA ARG A 24 8.41 13.10 -14.99
C ARG A 24 7.58 14.04 -14.13
N GLN A 25 6.31 13.70 -13.88
CA GLN A 25 5.43 14.52 -13.05
C GLN A 25 5.93 14.65 -11.61
N ARG A 26 6.44 13.55 -11.02
CA ARG A 26 6.88 13.53 -9.61
C ARG A 26 8.34 13.92 -9.40
N MET A 27 9.21 13.50 -10.30
CA MET A 27 10.66 13.69 -10.21
C MET A 27 11.14 14.95 -10.91
N ARG A 28 10.30 15.58 -11.75
CA ARG A 28 10.61 16.79 -12.53
C ARG A 28 11.81 16.64 -13.47
N ARG A 29 12.18 15.40 -13.82
CA ARG A 29 13.21 15.04 -14.80
C ARG A 29 12.72 13.91 -15.70
N GLN A 30 13.28 13.80 -16.89
CA GLN A 30 12.92 12.75 -17.84
C GLN A 30 13.48 11.40 -17.39
N LEU A 31 12.79 10.32 -17.75
CA LEU A 31 13.24 8.95 -17.55
C LEU A 31 13.67 8.36 -18.88
N ASP A 32 14.95 8.01 -18.99
CA ASP A 32 15.48 7.25 -20.12
C ASP A 32 15.72 5.80 -19.69
N PHE A 33 14.88 4.89 -20.16
CA PHE A 33 14.98 3.46 -19.83
C PHE A 33 16.23 2.80 -20.43
N ASN A 34 16.84 3.38 -21.46
CA ASN A 34 18.05 2.85 -22.08
C ASN A 34 19.32 3.24 -21.29
N ASN A 35 19.22 4.23 -20.39
CA ASN A 35 20.35 4.76 -19.65
C ASN A 35 19.93 5.21 -18.23
N VAL A 36 19.41 4.27 -17.44
CA VAL A 36 19.03 4.51 -16.04
C VAL A 36 20.26 4.57 -15.13
N ARG A 37 20.37 5.61 -14.30
CA ARG A 37 21.57 5.89 -13.49
C ARG A 37 21.27 5.93 -12.01
N THR A 38 20.24 6.68 -11.65
CA THR A 38 19.81 6.93 -10.27
C THR A 38 18.98 5.79 -9.72
N PHE A 39 18.86 5.72 -8.39
CA PHE A 39 18.10 4.69 -7.71
C PHE A 39 16.64 4.68 -8.15
N THR A 40 16.00 5.84 -8.19
CA THR A 40 14.60 5.96 -8.59
C THR A 40 14.35 5.57 -10.05
N GLU A 41 15.23 5.90 -11.00
CA GLU A 41 15.15 5.44 -12.40
C GLU A 41 15.28 3.91 -12.49
N LYS A 42 16.25 3.34 -11.76
CA LYS A 42 16.47 1.90 -11.68
C LYS A 42 15.26 1.17 -11.10
N LEU A 43 14.57 1.76 -10.12
CA LEU A 43 13.30 1.21 -9.62
C LEU A 43 12.20 1.19 -10.68
N GLN A 44 12.11 2.20 -11.55
CA GLN A 44 11.16 2.15 -12.68
C GLN A 44 11.57 1.10 -13.71
N TRP A 45 12.86 0.97 -13.99
CA TRP A 45 13.38 -0.07 -14.88
C TRP A 45 13.04 -1.48 -14.37
N ILE A 46 13.23 -1.75 -13.08
CA ILE A 46 12.94 -3.05 -12.46
C ILE A 46 11.47 -3.45 -12.63
N LYS A 47 10.55 -2.48 -12.61
CA LYS A 47 9.11 -2.76 -12.82
C LYS A 47 8.79 -3.28 -14.21
N LEU A 48 9.58 -2.91 -15.22
CA LEU A 48 9.37 -3.32 -16.61
C LEU A 48 10.13 -4.60 -16.95
N TYR A 49 11.40 -4.67 -16.55
CA TYR A 49 12.35 -5.65 -17.09
C TYR A 49 12.78 -6.72 -16.09
N ASP A 50 12.32 -6.62 -14.84
CA ASP A 50 12.71 -7.51 -13.75
C ASP A 50 11.51 -7.82 -12.83
N ALA A 51 10.35 -7.95 -13.47
CA ALA A 51 9.07 -8.36 -12.88
C ALA A 51 8.94 -9.89 -12.91
N THR A 52 9.81 -10.59 -12.18
CA THR A 52 9.83 -12.05 -12.17
C THR A 52 8.74 -12.65 -11.26
N PRO A 53 8.19 -13.84 -11.57
CA PRO A 53 7.17 -14.50 -10.73
C PRO A 53 7.61 -14.69 -9.27
N ILE A 54 8.90 -14.93 -9.05
CA ILE A 54 9.45 -15.07 -7.70
C ILE A 54 9.28 -13.79 -6.87
N LYS A 55 9.46 -12.60 -7.46
CA LYS A 55 9.30 -11.34 -6.72
C LYS A 55 7.85 -11.06 -6.36
N SER A 56 6.92 -11.38 -7.25
CA SER A 56 5.49 -11.31 -6.94
C SER A 56 5.17 -12.23 -5.76
N ARG A 57 5.67 -13.47 -5.78
CA ARG A 57 5.52 -14.42 -4.66
C ARG A 57 6.11 -13.89 -3.36
N LEU A 58 7.28 -13.25 -3.39
CA LEU A 58 7.95 -12.73 -2.19
C LEU A 58 7.30 -11.43 -1.65
N ALA A 59 6.65 -10.64 -2.50
CA ALA A 59 5.94 -9.43 -2.09
C ALA A 59 4.56 -9.71 -1.50
N ASP A 60 3.96 -10.85 -1.85
CA ASP A 60 2.66 -11.30 -1.33
C ASP A 60 2.81 -11.88 0.09
N LYS A 61 2.14 -11.27 1.08
CA LYS A 61 2.27 -11.66 2.51
C LYS A 61 1.75 -13.06 2.82
N TYR A 62 0.94 -13.64 1.94
CA TYR A 62 0.47 -15.01 2.09
C TYR A 62 1.40 -15.98 1.35
N LEU A 63 1.64 -15.76 0.05
CA LEU A 63 2.45 -16.69 -0.76
C LEU A 63 3.91 -16.77 -0.31
N VAL A 64 4.47 -15.69 0.26
CA VAL A 64 5.83 -15.68 0.81
C VAL A 64 5.99 -16.69 1.96
N ARG A 65 4.91 -17.03 2.68
CA ARG A 65 4.97 -17.95 3.81
C ARG A 65 5.44 -19.33 3.39
N ARG A 66 4.91 -19.87 2.29
CA ARG A 66 5.35 -21.17 1.75
C ARG A 66 6.84 -21.13 1.38
N TRP A 67 7.27 -20.05 0.72
CA TRP A 67 8.69 -19.89 0.37
C TRP A 67 9.59 -19.86 1.61
N VAL A 68 9.19 -19.18 2.69
CA VAL A 68 9.94 -19.16 3.96
C VAL A 68 9.99 -20.54 4.60
N ALA A 69 8.84 -21.24 4.65
CA ALA A 69 8.77 -22.61 5.19
C ALA A 69 9.72 -23.55 4.47
N ASP A 70 9.71 -23.52 3.13
CA ASP A 70 10.55 -24.38 2.29
C ASP A 70 12.05 -24.04 2.38
N LYS A 71 12.40 -22.78 2.67
CA LYS A 71 13.80 -22.30 2.63
C LYS A 71 14.51 -22.28 3.96
N ILE A 72 13.83 -21.84 5.01
CA ILE A 72 14.44 -21.64 6.32
C ILE A 72 13.63 -22.31 7.44
N GLY A 73 12.47 -22.89 7.12
CA GLY A 73 11.64 -23.65 8.05
C GLY A 73 10.42 -22.89 8.56
N ALA A 74 9.34 -23.64 8.78
CA ALA A 74 8.04 -23.09 9.19
C ALA A 74 8.03 -22.51 10.61
N GLN A 75 8.99 -22.87 11.46
CA GLN A 75 9.12 -22.37 12.84
C GLN A 75 9.32 -20.85 12.93
N TYR A 76 9.77 -20.22 11.85
CA TYR A 76 9.91 -18.76 11.76
C TYR A 76 8.62 -18.04 11.33
N LEU A 77 7.56 -18.79 11.00
CA LEU A 77 6.27 -18.23 10.64
C LEU A 77 5.37 -18.14 11.88
N ILE A 78 4.79 -16.96 12.08
CA ILE A 78 3.67 -16.83 13.02
C ILE A 78 2.50 -17.70 12.56
N PRO A 79 1.68 -18.27 13.47
CA PRO A 79 0.50 -19.05 13.11
C PRO A 79 -0.42 -18.30 12.14
N LEU A 80 -0.98 -19.02 11.17
CA LEU A 80 -1.98 -18.50 10.25
C LEU A 80 -3.33 -19.06 10.69
N LEU A 81 -4.24 -18.18 11.06
CA LEU A 81 -5.56 -18.56 11.56
C LEU A 81 -6.53 -18.91 10.43
N GLY A 82 -6.37 -18.29 9.27
CA GLY A 82 -7.16 -18.59 8.07
C GLY A 82 -6.81 -17.68 6.90
N VAL A 83 -7.37 -17.99 5.73
CA VAL A 83 -7.20 -17.26 4.47
C VAL A 83 -8.50 -17.34 3.71
N TRP A 84 -8.96 -16.20 3.23
CA TRP A 84 -10.22 -16.06 2.53
C TRP A 84 -10.05 -15.11 1.36
N ASP A 85 -10.80 -15.35 0.29
CA ASP A 85 -10.82 -14.49 -0.89
C ASP A 85 -11.75 -13.29 -0.69
N ASP A 86 -12.89 -13.49 0.00
CA ASP A 86 -13.76 -12.43 0.47
C ASP A 86 -13.75 -12.28 2.00
N PHE A 87 -14.07 -11.06 2.47
CA PHE A 87 -14.26 -10.81 3.90
C PHE A 87 -15.47 -11.57 4.45
N ASP A 88 -16.50 -11.75 3.62
CA ASP A 88 -17.76 -12.41 4.02
C ASP A 88 -17.62 -13.94 4.11
N ASP A 89 -16.57 -14.52 3.53
CA ASP A 89 -16.27 -15.95 3.63
C ASP A 89 -15.66 -16.33 5.00
N THR A 90 -15.40 -15.33 5.87
CA THR A 90 -14.77 -15.54 7.17
C THR A 90 -15.82 -15.82 8.24
N ASP A 91 -15.76 -17.02 8.84
CA ASP A 91 -16.44 -17.27 10.11
C ASP A 91 -15.61 -16.68 11.27
N PHE A 92 -16.04 -15.51 11.75
CA PHE A 92 -15.35 -14.81 12.84
C PHE A 92 -15.53 -15.49 14.20
N ASP A 93 -16.53 -16.37 14.35
CA ASP A 93 -16.76 -17.07 15.62
C ASP A 93 -15.68 -18.13 15.87
N GLU A 94 -15.16 -18.74 14.81
CA GLU A 94 -14.02 -19.69 14.86
C GLU A 94 -12.68 -19.02 15.23
N LEU A 95 -12.57 -17.71 15.08
CA LEU A 95 -11.34 -16.98 15.40
C LEU A 95 -11.15 -16.79 16.91
N PRO A 96 -9.91 -16.76 17.41
CA PRO A 96 -9.64 -16.45 18.82
C PRO A 96 -10.09 -15.02 19.19
N ASP A 97 -10.15 -14.71 20.48
CA ASP A 97 -10.55 -13.37 20.94
C ASP A 97 -9.60 -12.24 20.51
N GLN A 98 -8.39 -12.59 20.06
CA GLN A 98 -7.38 -11.66 19.56
C GLN A 98 -6.77 -12.17 18.26
N PHE A 99 -6.81 -11.35 17.21
CA PHE A 99 -6.25 -11.68 15.91
C PHE A 99 -5.86 -10.44 15.11
N VAL A 100 -5.13 -10.63 14.01
CA VAL A 100 -4.78 -9.54 13.08
C VAL A 100 -5.23 -9.92 11.68
N LEU A 101 -6.13 -9.12 11.09
CA LEU A 101 -6.51 -9.24 9.69
C LEU A 101 -5.55 -8.43 8.83
N LYS A 102 -5.08 -9.03 7.74
CA LYS A 102 -4.19 -8.38 6.77
C LYS A 102 -4.56 -8.78 5.36
N CYS A 103 -4.60 -7.82 4.45
CA CYS A 103 -4.64 -8.14 3.02
C CYS A 103 -3.25 -8.53 2.52
N ASN A 104 -3.17 -9.56 1.69
CA ASN A 104 -1.92 -10.08 1.13
C ASN A 104 -1.14 -9.03 0.29
N HIS A 105 -1.86 -8.27 -0.54
CA HIS A 105 -1.32 -7.30 -1.51
C HIS A 105 -1.24 -5.84 -1.00
N GLY A 106 -1.72 -5.56 0.22
CA GLY A 106 -1.86 -4.20 0.74
C GLY A 106 -0.66 -3.71 1.57
N SER A 107 -0.50 -2.39 1.70
CA SER A 107 0.36 -1.78 2.72
C SER A 107 -0.50 -0.90 3.63
N GLY A 108 -0.37 -1.05 4.94
CA GLY A 108 -1.20 -0.34 5.93
C GLY A 108 -2.65 -0.85 6.10
N MET A 109 -2.97 -2.02 5.54
CA MET A 109 -4.28 -2.67 5.67
C MET A 109 -4.23 -3.76 6.75
N ASN A 110 -3.91 -3.36 7.98
CA ASN A 110 -3.89 -4.26 9.14
C ASN A 110 -5.01 -3.86 10.11
N ILE A 111 -5.89 -4.79 10.45
CA ILE A 111 -6.88 -4.61 11.53
C ILE A 111 -6.42 -5.46 12.70
N ILE A 112 -6.18 -4.83 13.84
CA ILE A 112 -5.75 -5.53 15.06
C ILE A 112 -6.97 -5.64 15.97
N VAL A 113 -7.43 -6.87 16.19
CA VAL A 113 -8.52 -7.19 17.09
C VAL A 113 -7.91 -7.67 18.40
N ARG A 114 -8.16 -6.93 19.49
CA ARG A 114 -7.67 -7.25 20.84
C ARG A 114 -8.77 -7.79 21.76
N ASP A 115 -10.01 -7.67 21.30
CA ASP A 115 -11.22 -8.09 21.99
C ASP A 115 -12.30 -8.30 20.92
N LYS A 116 -12.56 -9.58 20.61
CA LYS A 116 -13.53 -9.99 19.58
C LYS A 116 -14.95 -9.52 19.89
N SER A 117 -15.33 -9.40 21.16
CA SER A 117 -16.66 -8.90 21.56
C SER A 117 -16.90 -7.43 21.15
N LYS A 118 -15.82 -6.67 20.97
CA LYS A 118 -15.84 -5.27 20.51
C LYS A 118 -15.50 -5.13 19.03
N PHE A 119 -15.38 -6.24 18.31
CA PHE A 119 -15.06 -6.22 16.90
C PHE A 119 -16.29 -5.81 16.09
N ASP A 120 -16.22 -4.63 15.50
CA ASP A 120 -17.30 -4.12 14.67
C ASP A 120 -17.06 -4.56 13.21
N MET A 121 -17.77 -5.62 12.81
CA MET A 121 -17.66 -6.21 11.45
C MET A 121 -18.02 -5.20 10.35
N ARG A 122 -18.98 -4.30 10.62
CA ARG A 122 -19.39 -3.27 9.65
C ARG A 122 -18.30 -2.21 9.50
N ALA A 123 -17.68 -1.79 10.60
CA ALA A 123 -16.54 -0.87 10.57
C ALA A 123 -15.28 -1.52 9.95
N ALA A 124 -15.12 -2.85 10.02
CA ALA A 124 -14.01 -3.56 9.38
C ALA A 124 -14.08 -3.55 7.84
N ARG A 125 -15.29 -3.42 7.25
CA ARG A 125 -15.47 -3.17 5.80
C ARG A 125 -15.00 -1.76 5.39
N GLU A 126 -15.05 -0.81 6.30
CA GLU A 126 -14.68 0.59 6.09
C GLU A 126 -13.18 0.80 6.45
N LYS A 127 -12.43 1.52 5.59
CA LYS A 127 -10.97 1.71 5.78
C LYS A 127 -10.70 3.10 6.34
N ILE A 128 -9.97 3.14 7.44
CA ILE A 128 -9.49 4.37 8.08
C ILE A 128 -7.97 4.44 7.89
N LYS A 129 -7.48 5.54 7.33
CA LYS A 129 -6.04 5.81 7.17
C LYS A 129 -5.68 7.11 7.89
N PHE A 130 -4.85 7.02 8.93
CA PHE A 130 -4.23 8.20 9.52
C PHE A 130 -3.06 8.67 8.65
N VAL A 131 -3.01 9.96 8.34
CA VAL A 131 -1.87 10.62 7.72
C VAL A 131 -1.12 11.39 8.79
N CYS A 132 0.13 11.02 9.01
CA CYS A 132 1.00 11.66 9.99
C CYS A 132 2.16 12.40 9.31
N ILE A 133 2.50 13.59 9.81
CA ILE A 133 3.69 14.36 9.43
C ILE A 133 4.44 14.71 10.71
N ASN A 134 5.75 14.44 10.76
CA ASN A 134 6.62 14.68 11.93
C ASN A 134 6.14 14.04 13.25
N GLY A 135 5.40 12.94 13.17
CA GLY A 135 4.86 12.25 14.35
C GLY A 135 3.50 12.78 14.82
N GLU A 136 2.97 13.81 14.17
CA GLU A 136 1.63 14.34 14.45
C GLU A 136 0.63 13.87 13.39
N ILE A 137 -0.57 13.49 13.84
CA ILE A 137 -1.68 13.15 12.94
C ILE A 137 -2.20 14.46 12.37
N ILE A 138 -2.17 14.59 11.04
CA ILE A 138 -2.63 15.79 10.35
C ILE A 138 -4.10 15.63 9.94
N TYR A 139 -4.46 14.45 9.40
CA TYR A 139 -5.84 14.12 9.08
C TYR A 139 -6.04 12.60 8.97
N CYS A 140 -7.29 12.19 9.00
CA CYS A 140 -7.76 10.83 8.84
C CYS A 140 -8.54 10.72 7.53
N GLN A 141 -8.06 9.88 6.61
CA GLN A 141 -8.76 9.52 5.39
C GLN A 141 -9.76 8.38 5.66
N TYR A 142 -11.01 8.57 5.28
CA TYR A 142 -12.11 7.63 5.46
C TYR A 142 -12.77 7.27 4.13
N LEU A 143 -12.86 5.98 3.83
CA LEU A 143 -13.35 5.47 2.54
C LEU A 143 -14.81 5.03 2.65
N THR A 144 -15.69 5.60 1.83
CA THR A 144 -17.11 5.18 1.70
C THR A 144 -17.43 4.74 0.26
N ASP A 145 -18.61 4.12 0.08
CA ASP A 145 -19.18 3.78 -1.23
C ASP A 145 -18.27 2.95 -2.14
N ARG A 146 -17.45 2.07 -1.53
CA ARG A 146 -16.39 1.32 -2.23
C ARG A 146 -16.91 0.35 -3.30
N SER A 147 -18.14 -0.12 -3.15
CA SER A 147 -18.81 -1.06 -4.07
C SER A 147 -19.43 -0.37 -5.28
N THR A 148 -19.63 0.95 -5.23
CA THR A 148 -20.22 1.75 -6.32
C THR A 148 -19.19 2.75 -6.84
N GLN A 149 -19.21 3.98 -6.34
CA GLN A 149 -18.23 5.02 -6.62
C GLN A 149 -17.49 5.37 -5.33
N LEU A 150 -16.27 4.87 -5.21
CA LEU A 150 -15.42 5.13 -4.06
C LEU A 150 -15.31 6.63 -3.77
N LYS A 151 -15.65 7.02 -2.54
CA LYS A 151 -15.47 8.37 -2.03
C LYS A 151 -14.36 8.40 -0.96
N LEU A 152 -13.56 9.45 -0.97
CA LEU A 152 -12.41 9.62 -0.07
C LEU A 152 -12.63 10.84 0.82
N ASN A 153 -13.19 10.64 2.00
CA ASN A 153 -13.41 11.71 2.96
C ASN A 153 -12.15 11.96 3.79
N TYR A 154 -11.93 13.19 4.22
CA TYR A 154 -10.78 13.57 5.04
C TYR A 154 -11.26 14.32 6.26
N PHE A 155 -10.95 13.81 7.44
CA PHE A 155 -11.35 14.35 8.73
C PHE A 155 -10.13 14.80 9.53
N ASP A 156 -10.24 15.85 10.32
CA ASP A 156 -9.18 16.25 11.24
C ASP A 156 -9.09 15.31 12.46
N VAL A 157 -8.25 15.66 13.43
CA VAL A 157 -8.10 14.89 14.68
C VAL A 157 -9.34 14.88 15.57
N ASN A 158 -10.29 15.78 15.33
CA ASN A 158 -11.57 15.91 16.03
C ASN A 158 -12.74 15.35 15.22
N TRP A 159 -12.45 14.63 14.13
CA TRP A 159 -13.44 14.10 13.21
C TRP A 159 -14.29 15.17 12.52
N GLN A 160 -13.74 16.37 12.30
CA GLN A 160 -14.38 17.40 11.49
C GLN A 160 -13.95 17.24 10.02
N PRO A 161 -14.88 17.28 9.06
CA PRO A 161 -14.55 17.27 7.65
C PRO A 161 -13.55 18.39 7.31
N THR A 162 -12.54 18.05 6.54
CA THR A 162 -11.56 19.02 6.05
C THR A 162 -11.89 19.44 4.62
N THR A 163 -11.24 20.51 4.16
CA THR A 163 -11.31 20.96 2.76
C THR A 163 -10.48 20.11 1.80
N VAL A 164 -9.79 19.08 2.30
CA VAL A 164 -8.98 18.20 1.46
C VAL A 164 -9.92 17.36 0.60
N GLU A 165 -9.71 17.44 -0.70
CA GLU A 165 -10.40 16.63 -1.69
C GLU A 165 -9.40 16.18 -2.75
N ARG A 166 -9.61 14.98 -3.30
CA ARG A 166 -8.77 14.47 -4.38
C ARG A 166 -9.52 14.56 -5.70
N SER A 167 -8.84 15.07 -6.72
CA SER A 167 -9.38 15.10 -8.08
C SER A 167 -9.77 13.72 -8.63
N ASP A 168 -9.20 12.64 -8.11
CA ASP A 168 -9.48 11.27 -8.56
C ASP A 168 -10.63 10.58 -7.81
N HIS A 169 -11.02 11.05 -6.63
CA HIS A 169 -12.17 10.50 -5.89
C HIS A 169 -12.79 11.64 -5.08
N PRO A 170 -14.08 11.94 -5.31
CA PRO A 170 -14.74 13.00 -4.58
C PRO A 170 -14.88 12.63 -3.11
N ASN A 171 -15.16 13.64 -2.29
CA ASN A 171 -15.69 13.42 -0.96
C ASN A 171 -17.15 12.93 -1.06
N SER A 172 -17.72 12.45 0.04
CA SER A 172 -19.17 12.32 0.17
C SER A 172 -19.84 13.68 0.02
N GLU A 173 -21.09 13.70 -0.44
CA GLU A 173 -21.88 14.94 -0.55
C GLU A 173 -22.10 15.58 0.84
N HIS A 174 -22.25 14.73 1.86
CA HIS A 174 -22.47 15.12 3.26
C HIS A 174 -21.47 14.43 4.20
N PRO A 175 -20.17 14.77 4.16
CA PRO A 175 -19.15 14.15 5.00
C PRO A 175 -19.35 14.42 6.49
N GLU A 176 -20.01 15.53 6.86
CA GLU A 176 -20.40 15.89 8.22
C GLU A 176 -21.36 14.88 8.87
N ASN A 177 -22.13 14.15 8.06
CA ASN A 177 -23.07 13.14 8.52
C ASN A 177 -22.40 11.77 8.74
N ILE A 178 -21.11 11.64 8.43
CA ILE A 178 -20.37 10.38 8.63
C ILE A 178 -19.90 10.33 10.09
N PRO A 179 -20.46 9.43 10.92
CA PRO A 179 -20.06 9.36 12.32
C PRO A 179 -18.61 8.88 12.46
N PRO A 180 -17.89 9.33 13.51
CA PRO A 180 -16.58 8.77 13.80
C PRO A 180 -16.67 7.27 14.05
N PRO A 181 -15.70 6.48 13.58
CA PRO A 181 -15.63 5.07 13.91
C PRO A 181 -15.52 4.91 15.43
N LYS A 182 -16.25 3.95 16.00
CA LYS A 182 -16.40 3.75 17.46
C LYS A 182 -15.09 3.81 18.25
N ASN A 183 -13.99 3.34 17.65
CA ASN A 183 -12.67 3.27 18.28
C ASN A 183 -11.70 4.39 17.85
N PHE A 184 -12.19 5.49 17.27
CA PHE A 184 -11.36 6.56 16.69
C PHE A 184 -10.30 7.11 17.68
N THR A 185 -10.66 7.30 18.95
CA THR A 185 -9.73 7.74 20.00
C THR A 185 -8.58 6.76 20.24
N LEU A 186 -8.87 5.46 20.26
CA LEU A 186 -7.85 4.42 20.42
C LEU A 186 -6.97 4.33 19.16
N MET A 187 -7.58 4.43 17.99
CA MET A 187 -6.87 4.44 16.71
C MET A 187 -5.88 5.61 16.62
N LYS A 188 -6.28 6.82 17.05
CA LYS A 188 -5.37 7.98 17.19
C LYS A 188 -4.20 7.68 18.12
N LYS A 189 -4.46 7.11 19.31
CA LYS A 189 -3.40 6.73 20.27
C LYS A 189 -2.43 5.69 19.70
N LEU A 190 -2.91 4.72 18.94
CA LEU A 190 -2.08 3.68 18.33
C LEU A 190 -1.26 4.19 17.14
N ALA A 191 -1.85 5.05 16.30
CA ALA A 191 -1.15 5.71 15.20
C ALA A 191 0.01 6.57 15.71
N ALA A 192 -0.19 7.27 16.83
CA ALA A 192 0.87 8.02 17.50
C ALA A 192 1.95 7.11 18.15
N ARG A 193 1.59 5.92 18.63
CA ARG A 193 2.51 4.98 19.31
C ARG A 193 3.29 4.03 18.38
N SER A 194 2.76 3.71 17.21
CA SER A 194 3.37 2.75 16.25
C SER A 194 4.66 3.29 15.59
N LEU A 195 5.08 4.50 15.95
CA LEU A 195 6.24 5.22 15.40
C LEU A 195 7.60 4.83 16.01
N LYS A 196 7.70 3.75 16.82
CA LYS A 196 8.99 3.25 17.34
C LYS A 196 9.60 2.08 16.56
N VAL A 197 8.91 1.54 15.55
CA VAL A 197 9.45 0.43 14.74
C VAL A 197 9.42 0.82 13.27
N LEU A 198 10.61 1.13 12.75
CA LEU A 198 10.84 1.40 11.34
C LEU A 198 10.67 0.09 10.56
N HIS A 199 9.42 -0.28 10.23
CA HIS A 199 9.16 -1.29 9.22
C HIS A 199 9.49 -0.70 7.84
N LEU A 200 10.70 -0.99 7.35
CA LEU A 200 11.05 -0.89 5.94
C LEU A 200 10.18 -1.88 5.16
N CYS A 201 8.98 -1.43 4.83
CA CYS A 201 8.04 -2.13 3.97
C CYS A 201 8.69 -2.26 2.60
N ALA A 202 9.08 -3.50 2.24
CA ALA A 202 9.24 -3.96 0.86
C ALA A 202 7.87 -3.86 0.19
N SER A 203 7.46 -2.63 -0.08
CA SER A 203 6.20 -2.26 -0.67
C SER A 203 6.26 -2.64 -2.14
N THR A 204 5.69 -3.82 -2.42
CA THR A 204 4.99 -4.11 -3.67
C THR A 204 5.74 -3.70 -4.95
N PHE A 205 6.59 -4.61 -5.44
CA PHE A 205 7.00 -4.68 -6.85
C PHE A 205 5.82 -5.11 -7.75
N THR A 206 4.62 -4.55 -7.57
CA THR A 206 3.54 -4.68 -8.54
C THR A 206 3.69 -3.57 -9.58
N LYS A 207 3.37 -3.90 -10.84
CA LYS A 207 3.95 -3.29 -12.04
C LYS A 207 3.86 -1.77 -12.17
N LEU A 208 3.00 -1.07 -11.42
CA LEU A 208 2.86 0.40 -11.47
C LEU A 208 2.58 1.04 -10.09
N THR A 209 3.23 0.55 -9.02
CA THR A 209 3.15 1.20 -7.70
C THR A 209 3.88 2.55 -7.65
N GLY A 210 3.58 3.35 -6.63
CA GLY A 210 4.26 4.62 -6.37
C GLY A 210 5.73 4.51 -5.94
N ALA A 211 6.28 3.30 -5.77
CA ALA A 211 7.69 3.09 -5.46
C ALA A 211 8.58 3.69 -6.57
N GLY A 212 9.70 4.30 -6.22
CA GLY A 212 10.60 4.98 -7.17
C GLY A 212 10.10 6.31 -7.72
N ASN A 213 9.01 6.88 -7.17
CA ASN A 213 8.52 8.22 -7.52
C ASN A 213 8.59 9.16 -6.31
N PHE A 214 9.78 9.32 -5.74
CA PHE A 214 10.04 10.17 -4.57
C PHE A 214 11.41 10.84 -4.70
N ARG A 215 11.55 12.05 -4.16
CA ARG A 215 12.80 12.83 -4.20
C ARG A 215 13.50 12.78 -2.85
N TYR A 216 14.83 12.67 -2.87
CA TYR A 216 15.67 12.82 -1.68
C TYR A 216 15.91 14.30 -1.38
N LYS A 217 16.05 14.65 -0.08
CA LYS A 217 16.35 16.03 0.34
C LYS A 217 17.81 16.39 0.12
N SER A 218 18.73 15.45 0.36
CA SER A 218 20.14 15.63 0.10
C SER A 218 20.41 15.42 -1.38
N GLU A 219 21.05 16.41 -1.99
CA GLU A 219 21.59 16.30 -3.34
C GLU A 219 22.58 15.12 -3.42
N GLY A 220 22.64 14.45 -4.58
CA GLY A 220 23.54 13.32 -4.82
C GLY A 220 23.12 11.97 -4.23
N THR A 221 22.09 11.94 -3.35
CA THR A 221 21.67 10.69 -2.70
C THR A 221 21.06 9.69 -3.69
N ASP A 222 20.25 10.18 -4.64
CA ASP A 222 19.60 9.31 -5.63
C ASP A 222 20.65 8.68 -6.57
N GLU A 223 21.66 9.45 -6.94
CA GLU A 223 22.80 9.04 -7.74
C GLU A 223 23.68 8.02 -6.99
N TYR A 224 23.99 8.31 -5.72
CA TYR A 224 24.79 7.43 -4.87
C TYR A 224 24.11 6.07 -4.67
N LEU A 225 22.85 6.07 -4.26
CA LEU A 225 22.07 4.82 -4.12
C LEU A 225 21.90 4.12 -5.48
N GLY A 226 21.82 4.89 -6.56
CA GLY A 226 21.83 4.39 -7.93
C GLY A 226 23.08 3.59 -8.21
N LYS A 227 24.27 4.08 -7.84
CA LYS A 227 25.54 3.34 -8.01
C LYS A 227 25.58 2.02 -7.23
N LEU A 228 24.93 1.97 -6.07
CA LEU A 228 24.86 0.75 -5.23
C LEU A 228 23.89 -0.30 -5.80
N LEU A 229 22.80 0.13 -6.43
CA LEU A 229 21.80 -0.78 -7.00
C LEU A 229 22.28 -1.34 -8.36
N LYS A 230 22.68 -2.61 -8.37
CA LYS A 230 22.99 -3.35 -9.61
C LYS A 230 21.71 -3.90 -10.21
N LEU A 231 21.46 -3.59 -11.49
CA LEU A 231 20.34 -4.16 -12.23
C LEU A 231 20.70 -5.57 -12.71
N PRO A 232 19.77 -6.53 -12.65
CA PRO A 232 19.97 -7.82 -13.30
C PRO A 232 19.88 -7.68 -14.82
N ALA A 233 20.23 -8.75 -15.53
CA ALA A 233 20.00 -8.82 -16.97
C ALA A 233 18.50 -8.59 -17.28
N PRO A 234 18.16 -7.78 -18.29
CA PRO A 234 16.77 -7.55 -18.66
C PRO A 234 16.12 -8.88 -19.03
N THR A 235 15.00 -9.18 -18.38
CA THR A 235 14.09 -10.20 -18.89
C THR A 235 13.19 -9.48 -19.90
N PRO A 236 12.98 -10.02 -21.12
CA PRO A 236 11.97 -9.47 -22.03
C PRO A 236 10.67 -9.29 -21.26
N PRO A 237 9.88 -8.23 -21.52
CA PRO A 237 8.57 -8.08 -20.89
C PRO A 237 7.77 -9.35 -21.20
N SER A 238 7.73 -10.29 -20.27
CA SER A 238 6.98 -11.52 -20.45
C SER A 238 5.53 -11.11 -20.67
N GLN A 239 4.89 -11.70 -21.67
CA GLN A 239 3.44 -11.72 -21.72
C GLN A 239 2.98 -12.29 -20.37
N ILE A 240 2.40 -11.43 -19.53
CA ILE A 240 1.89 -11.70 -18.17
C ILE A 240 0.48 -11.17 -18.14
#